data_AF-A0A929RQF3-F1
#
_entry.id   AF-A0A929RQF3-F1
#
_cell.length_a   1.000
_cell.length_b   1.000
_cell.length_c   1.000
_cell.angle_alpha   90.00
_cell.angle_beta   90.00
_cell.angle_gamma   90.00
#
_symmetry.space_group_name_H-M   'P 1'
#
loop_
_entity.id
_entity.type
_entity.pdbx_description
1 polymer ?
#
loop_
_entity_poly.entity_id
_entity_poly.type
_entity_poly.pdbx_seq_one_letter_code
_entity_poly.pdbx_strand_id
1 'polypeptide(L)'
;EMRTELLSEALAKKFDVQVSQQELIDYAIQMSQNFGVDINQLFSSSQQMANVVADLGRSKALIEALKVVTVKDTNGADVDLTKFFGADPGAEAGAEIVTEPADEQE
;
A
#
# COMPACT_ATOMS: atom_id res chain seq x y z
N GLU A 1 5.20 -15.74 9.71
CA GLU A 1 4.50 -15.56 8.42
C GLU A 1 3.02 -15.27 8.67
N MET A 2 2.18 -16.25 9.04
CA MET A 2 0.75 -15.99 9.33
C MET A 2 0.46 -14.85 10.32
N ARG A 3 1.24 -14.71 11.40
CA ARG A 3 1.04 -13.61 12.37
C ARG A 3 1.27 -12.22 11.76
N THR A 4 2.24 -12.12 10.85
CA THR A 4 2.59 -10.85 10.19
C THR A 4 1.52 -10.48 9.17
N GLU A 5 1.02 -11.47 8.41
CA GLU A 5 -0.07 -11.26 7.44
C GLU A 5 -1.37 -10.83 8.13
N LEU A 6 -1.77 -11.54 9.20
CA LEU A 6 -2.93 -11.18 10.01
C LEU A 6 -2.81 -9.79 10.64
N LEU A 7 -1.61 -9.43 11.12
CA LEU A 7 -1.35 -8.09 11.65
C LEU A 7 -1.49 -7.04 10.55
N SER A 8 -0.92 -7.29 9.37
CA SER A 8 -0.96 -6.35 8.26
C SER A 8 -2.39 -6.12 7.75
N GLU A 9 -3.20 -7.18 7.69
CA GLU A 9 -4.62 -7.09 7.34
C GLU A 9 -5.41 -6.31 8.41
N ALA A 10 -5.14 -6.57 9.69
CA ALA A 10 -5.75 -5.82 10.78
C ALA A 10 -5.40 -4.32 10.74
N LEU A 11 -4.15 -3.97 10.38
CA LEU A 11 -3.73 -2.58 10.20
C LEU A 11 -4.44 -1.93 9.00
N ALA A 12 -4.48 -2.61 7.84
CA ALA A 12 -5.16 -2.10 6.65
C ALA A 12 -6.64 -1.81 6.93
N LYS A 13 -7.32 -2.71 7.64
CA LYS A 13 -8.72 -2.53 8.07
C LYS A 13 -8.88 -1.42 9.10
N LYS A 14 -7.96 -1.31 10.07
CA LYS A 14 -8.01 -0.28 11.12
C LYS A 14 -7.86 1.13 10.57
N PHE A 15 -7.01 1.29 9.55
CA PHE A 15 -6.72 2.59 8.93
C PHE A 15 -7.54 2.85 7.66
N ASP A 16 -8.50 1.97 7.32
CA ASP A 16 -9.35 2.06 6.14
C ASP A 16 -8.56 2.37 4.86
N VAL A 17 -7.46 1.64 4.67
CA VAL A 17 -6.52 1.93 3.61
C VAL A 17 -7.10 1.49 2.27
N GLN A 18 -7.15 2.41 1.33
CA GLN A 18 -7.61 2.20 -0.03
C GLN A 18 -6.44 2.46 -0.99
N VAL A 19 -6.32 1.63 -2.03
CA VAL A 19 -5.31 1.79 -3.09
C VAL A 19 -5.99 2.42 -4.30
N SER A 20 -5.43 3.52 -4.79
CA SER A 20 -5.94 4.17 -6.00
C SER A 20 -5.35 3.57 -7.27
N GLN A 21 -6.04 3.76 -8.39
CA GLN A 21 -5.52 3.39 -9.72
C GLN A 21 -4.22 4.12 -10.06
N GLN A 22 -4.10 5.38 -9.66
CA GLN A 22 -2.89 6.15 -9.94
C GLN A 22 -1.68 5.55 -9.23
N GLU A 23 -1.82 5.17 -7.95
CA GLU A 23 -0.76 4.52 -7.19
C GLU A 23 -0.36 3.17 -7.79
N LEU A 24 -1.32 2.40 -8.32
CA LEU A 24 -1.02 1.15 -9.01
C LEU A 24 -0.19 1.38 -10.27
N ILE A 25 -0.54 2.39 -11.06
CA ILE A 25 0.20 2.76 -12.27
C ILE A 25 1.62 3.23 -11.90
N ASP A 26 1.75 4.11 -10.91
CA ASP A 26 3.04 4.61 -10.46
C ASP A 26 3.93 3.49 -9.92
N TYR A 27 3.35 2.57 -9.15
CA TYR A 27 4.04 1.39 -8.66
C TYR A 27 4.46 0.45 -9.80
N ALA A 28 3.59 0.22 -10.78
CA ALA A 28 3.91 -0.59 -11.95
C ALA A 28 5.07 0.01 -12.77
N ILE A 29 5.09 1.33 -12.95
CA ILE A 29 6.19 2.06 -13.59
C ILE A 29 7.49 1.89 -12.81
N GLN A 30 7.45 2.00 -11.48
CA GLN A 30 8.62 1.77 -10.62
C GLN A 30 9.12 0.32 -10.71
N MET A 31 8.21 -0.65 -10.70
CA MET A 31 8.54 -2.07 -10.80
C MET A 31 9.15 -2.41 -12.16
N SER A 32 8.64 -1.81 -13.24
CA SER A 32 9.20 -1.95 -14.57
C SER A 32 10.63 -1.42 -14.66
N GLN A 33 10.89 -0.22 -14.10
CA GLN A 33 12.22 0.38 -14.10
C GLN A 33 13.23 -0.40 -13.25
N ASN A 34 12.81 -0.92 -12.10
CA ASN A 34 13.71 -1.59 -11.14
C ASN A 34 13.94 -3.07 -11.47
N PHE A 35 12.94 -3.76 -12.02
CA PHE A 35 12.94 -5.21 -12.19
C PHE A 35 12.74 -5.67 -13.64
N GLY A 36 12.58 -4.74 -14.59
CA GLY A 36 12.36 -5.07 -16.01
C GLY A 36 11.01 -5.73 -16.29
N VAL A 37 10.02 -5.55 -15.38
CA VAL A 37 8.69 -6.15 -15.53
C VAL A 37 7.90 -5.40 -16.60
N ASP A 38 7.25 -6.16 -17.49
CA ASP A 38 6.33 -5.59 -18.47
C ASP A 38 5.03 -5.16 -17.79
N ILE A 39 4.72 -3.87 -17.88
CA ILE A 39 3.55 -3.26 -17.25
C ILE A 39 2.25 -3.82 -17.85
N ASN A 40 2.20 -4.06 -19.16
CA ASN A 40 1.01 -4.58 -19.81
C ASN A 40 0.68 -5.99 -19.32
N GLN A 41 1.70 -6.81 -19.07
CA GLN A 41 1.52 -8.14 -18.50
C GLN A 41 0.98 -8.10 -17.07
N LEU A 42 1.40 -7.11 -16.28
CA LEU A 42 0.87 -6.92 -14.92
C LEU A 42 -0.64 -6.61 -14.95
N PHE A 43 -1.06 -5.65 -15.77
CA PHE A 43 -2.48 -5.28 -15.89
C PHE A 43 -3.33 -6.33 -16.59
N SER A 44 -2.75 -7.20 -17.40
CA SER A 44 -3.47 -8.29 -18.08
C SER A 44 -3.80 -9.47 -17.17
N SER A 45 -3.13 -9.60 -16.02
CA SER A 45 -3.31 -10.71 -15.09
C SER A 45 -4.03 -10.26 -13.83
N SER A 46 -5.32 -10.61 -13.71
CA SER A 46 -6.13 -10.30 -12.52
C SER A 46 -5.48 -10.80 -11.23
N GLN A 47 -4.86 -11.97 -11.25
CA GLN A 47 -4.18 -12.53 -10.07
C GLN A 47 -2.94 -11.71 -9.68
N GLN A 48 -2.14 -11.26 -10.66
CA GLN A 48 -0.98 -10.41 -10.34
C GLN A 48 -1.43 -9.03 -9.88
N MET A 49 -2.49 -8.49 -10.47
CA MET A 49 -3.08 -7.23 -10.04
C MET A 49 -3.54 -7.29 -8.58
N ALA A 50 -4.32 -8.32 -8.20
CA ALA A 50 -4.76 -8.51 -6.82
C ALA A 50 -3.58 -8.59 -5.83
N ASN A 51 -2.52 -9.30 -6.21
CA ASN A 51 -1.30 -9.38 -5.39
C ASN A 51 -0.63 -8.02 -5.21
N VAL A 52 -0.54 -7.22 -6.28
CA VAL A 52 0.05 -5.87 -6.22
C VAL A 52 -0.82 -4.92 -5.39
N VAL A 53 -2.14 -4.98 -5.54
CA VAL A 53 -3.08 -4.21 -4.71
C VAL A 53 -2.90 -4.57 -3.23
N ALA A 54 -2.81 -5.87 -2.91
CA ALA A 54 -2.57 -6.33 -1.55
C ALA A 54 -1.22 -5.83 -1.00
N ASP A 55 -0.14 -5.88 -1.79
CA ASP A 55 1.18 -5.41 -1.38
C ASP A 55 1.21 -3.90 -1.12
N LEU A 56 0.56 -3.11 -1.98
CA LEU A 56 0.41 -1.66 -1.80
C LEU A 56 -0.44 -1.34 -0.56
N GLY A 57 -1.56 -2.03 -0.38
CA GLY A 57 -2.42 -1.87 0.79
C GLY A 57 -1.68 -2.14 2.10
N ARG A 58 -0.89 -3.23 2.15
CA ARG A 58 -0.03 -3.54 3.31
C ARG A 58 1.04 -2.47 3.54
N SER A 59 1.67 -1.96 2.48
CA SER A 59 2.70 -0.92 2.59
C SER A 59 2.12 0.41 3.10
N LYS A 60 0.95 0.81 2.59
CA LYS A 60 0.23 2.00 3.05
C LYS A 60 -0.25 1.85 4.50
N ALA A 61 -0.77 0.68 4.88
CA ALA A 61 -1.14 0.40 6.27
C ALA A 61 0.04 0.51 7.24
N LEU A 62 1.23 0.09 6.81
CA LEU A 62 2.45 0.28 7.59
C LEU A 62 2.83 1.76 7.70
N ILE A 63 2.72 2.54 6.62
CA ILE A 63 2.97 3.99 6.64
C ILE A 63 2.01 4.70 7.62
N GLU A 64 0.72 4.37 7.59
CA GLU A 64 -0.27 4.91 8.53
C GLU A 64 0.02 4.52 9.98
N ALA A 65 0.48 3.28 10.22
CA ALA A 65 0.96 2.88 11.53
C ALA A 65 2.19 3.69 11.98
N LEU A 66 3.12 3.97 11.06
CA LEU A 66 4.34 4.74 11.34
C LEU A 66 4.04 6.21 11.70
N LYS A 67 2.94 6.79 11.19
CA LYS A 67 2.50 8.15 11.55
C LYS A 67 2.06 8.29 13.01
N VAL A 68 1.66 7.20 13.67
CA VAL A 68 1.10 7.23 15.03
C VAL A 68 2.02 6.65 16.11
N VAL A 69 3.23 6.22 15.73
CA VAL A 69 4.22 5.66 16.66
C VAL A 69 5.45 6.55 16.75
N THR A 70 6.14 6.51 17.89
CA THR A 70 7.43 7.17 18.06
C THR A 70 8.54 6.23 17.61
N VAL A 71 9.29 6.63 16.59
CA VAL A 71 10.48 5.89 16.12
C VAL A 71 11.72 6.47 16.78
N LYS A 72 12.58 5.60 17.32
CA LYS A 72 13.84 5.97 17.95
C LYS A 72 15.02 5.34 17.23
N ASP A 73 16.14 6.06 17.15
CA ASP A 73 17.40 5.54 16.63
C ASP A 73 18.09 4.59 17.62
N THR A 74 19.24 4.03 17.25
CA THR A 74 20.01 3.13 18.12
C THR A 74 20.54 3.78 19.39
N ASN A 75 20.59 5.11 19.45
CA ASN A 75 21.01 5.91 20.60
C ASN A 75 19.81 6.38 21.45
N GLY A 76 18.58 6.07 21.04
CA GLY A 76 17.35 6.45 21.73
C GLY A 76 16.81 7.85 21.38
N ALA A 77 17.37 8.50 20.36
CA ALA A 77 16.90 9.80 19.87
C ALA A 77 15.68 9.63 18.95
N ASP A 78 14.72 10.55 19.06
CA ASP A 78 13.50 10.50 18.24
C ASP A 78 13.83 10.79 16.76
N VAL A 79 13.27 9.97 15.87
CA VAL A 79 13.41 10.08 14.42
C VAL A 79 12.14 10.68 13.84
N ASP A 80 12.26 11.86 13.24
CA ASP A 80 11.15 12.53 12.57
C ASP A 80 10.93 11.98 11.15
N LEU A 81 9.82 11.28 10.96
CA LEU A 81 9.41 10.69 9.69
C LEU A 81 8.37 11.52 8.94
N THR A 82 7.95 12.67 9.49
CA THR A 82 6.90 13.52 8.91
C THR A 82 7.25 13.97 7.50
N LYS A 83 8.55 14.13 7.20
CA LYS A 83 9.06 14.50 5.88
C LYS A 83 8.83 13.45 4.79
N PHE A 84 8.67 12.18 5.16
CA PHE A 84 8.53 11.06 4.23
C PHE A 84 7.07 10.68 3.98
N PHE A 85 6.20 10.90 4.96
CA PHE A 85 4.81 10.44 4.90
C PHE A 85 3.78 11.57 4.76
N GLY A 86 4.24 12.81 4.73
CA GLY A 86 3.38 14.00 4.70
C GLY A 86 2.66 14.25 6.02
N ALA A 87 2.09 15.44 6.16
CA ALA A 87 1.23 15.82 7.28
C ALA A 87 -0.23 15.76 6.83
N ASP A 88 -0.79 14.55 6.72
CA ASP A 88 -2.20 14.21 6.95
C ASP A 88 -2.51 12.79 6.41
N PRO A 89 -3.33 11.99 7.10
CA PRO A 89 -3.97 10.83 6.52
C PRO A 89 -5.21 11.27 5.73
N GLY A 90 -5.22 11.09 4.40
CA GLY A 90 -6.47 11.17 3.63
C GLY A 90 -6.57 12.25 2.53
N ALA A 91 -5.47 12.87 2.10
CA ALA A 91 -5.50 13.87 1.02
C ALA A 91 -5.65 13.29 -0.41
N GLU A 92 -6.18 12.07 -0.57
CA GLU A 92 -6.51 11.49 -1.89
C GLU A 92 -8.04 11.36 -2.10
N ALA A 93 -8.81 12.29 -1.52
CA ALA A 93 -10.24 12.40 -1.75
C ALA A 93 -10.53 12.83 -3.21
N GLY A 94 -10.58 11.86 -4.11
CA GLY A 94 -10.82 12.05 -5.54
C GLY A 94 -10.13 11.05 -6.45
N ALA A 95 -9.27 10.17 -5.91
CA ALA A 95 -8.64 9.12 -6.69
C ALA A 95 -9.62 7.96 -6.92
N GLU A 96 -9.71 7.46 -8.16
CA GLU A 96 -10.50 6.27 -8.47
C GLU A 96 -9.90 5.08 -7.71
N ILE A 97 -10.65 4.60 -6.72
CA ILE A 97 -10.21 3.52 -5.84
C ILE A 97 -10.43 2.20 -6.56
N VAL A 98 -9.39 1.37 -6.61
CA VAL A 98 -9.55 0.00 -7.07
C VAL A 98 -10.16 -0.80 -5.94
N THR A 99 -11.48 -0.98 -6.02
CA THR A 99 -12.18 -2.01 -5.26
C THR A 99 -12.31 -3.21 -6.20
N GLU A 100 -11.64 -4.32 -5.89
CA GLU A 100 -11.91 -5.59 -6.59
C GLU A 100 -13.42 -5.91 -6.46
N PRO A 101 -14.09 -6.38 -7.53
CA PRO A 101 -15.45 -6.86 -7.41
C PRO A 101 -15.43 -8.13 -6.57
N ALA A 102 -16.22 -8.14 -5.50
CA ALA A 102 -16.60 -9.37 -4.82
C ALA A 102 -17.41 -10.23 -5.81
N ASP A 103 -16.85 -11.39 -6.17
CA ASP A 103 -17.53 -12.65 -6.47
C ASP A 103 -19.03 -12.53 -6.86
N GLU A 104 -19.32 -12.51 -8.16
CA GLU A 104 -20.61 -12.98 -8.69
C GLU A 104 -20.36 -14.31 -9.40
N GLN A 105 -20.60 -15.38 -8.64
CA GLN A 105 -20.85 -16.73 -9.14
C GLN A 105 -22.00 -16.71 -10.16
N GLU A 106 -21.77 -17.30 -11.33
CA GLU A 106 -22.78 -18.10 -12.05
C GLU A 106 -22.12 -19.28 -12.76
#